data_AF-A0A5J4VJA5-F1
#
_entry.id   AF-A0A5J4VJA5-F1
#
_cell.length_a   1.000
_cell.length_b   1.000
_cell.length_c   1.000
_cell.angle_alpha   90.00
_cell.angle_beta   90.00
_cell.angle_gamma   90.00
#
_symmetry.space_group_name_H-M   'P 1'
#
loop_
_entity.id
_entity.type
_entity.pdbx_description
1 polymer ?
#
loop_
_entity_poly.entity_id
_entity_poly.type
_entity_poly.pdbx_seq_one_letter_code
_entity_poly.pdbx_strand_id
1 'polypeptide(L)'
;MNDILYSQEERDWKRNPHPLYWQVRQDGVTHSVRYNCLINGETDEINNNAAQMLGILFRAHEIKPFKRQEIISQLKFNLENDTESKDVKYLVDILCGLATKESNIAEILSNNFIDTLSNQVKSEDQDIKSQPLRKLRDYLCIHLIWTTFYL
;
A
#
# COMPACT_ATOMS: atom_id res chain seq x y z
N MET A 1 -8.18 -23.16 13.75
CA MET A 1 -7.00 -22.48 14.34
C MET A 1 -5.98 -22.45 13.22
N ASN A 2 -6.01 -21.40 12.38
CA ASN A 2 -5.19 -21.34 11.16
C ASN A 2 -3.84 -20.72 11.48
N ASP A 3 -2.82 -21.50 11.19
CA ASP A 3 -1.49 -21.44 11.75
C ASP A 3 -0.69 -20.21 11.28
N ILE A 4 0.26 -19.80 12.13
CA ILE A 4 1.10 -18.60 12.09
C ILE A 4 2.13 -18.63 10.91
N LEU A 5 1.98 -19.63 10.05
CA LEU A 5 2.75 -19.96 8.86
C LEU A 5 2.00 -19.56 7.58
N TYR A 6 1.53 -18.31 7.49
CA TYR A 6 1.67 -17.65 6.19
C TYR A 6 3.17 -17.71 5.89
N SER A 7 3.58 -18.52 4.90
CA SER A 7 4.98 -18.92 4.76
C SER A 7 5.85 -17.68 4.69
N GLN A 8 7.02 -17.73 5.33
CA GLN A 8 8.03 -16.68 5.23
C GLN A 8 8.24 -16.26 3.75
N GLU A 9 8.16 -17.24 2.84
CA GLU A 9 8.18 -17.05 1.39
C GLU A 9 7.09 -16.14 0.84
N GLU A 10 5.83 -16.23 1.30
CA GLU A 10 4.77 -15.31 0.84
C GLU A 10 5.03 -13.87 1.32
N ARG A 11 5.56 -13.70 2.53
CA ARG A 11 5.95 -12.39 3.06
C ARG A 11 7.14 -11.81 2.31
N ASP A 12 8.13 -12.64 2.00
CA ASP A 12 9.32 -12.25 1.25
C ASP A 12 8.97 -11.94 -0.21
N TRP A 13 8.09 -12.73 -0.84
CA TRP A 13 7.62 -12.47 -2.20
C TRP A 13 6.90 -11.13 -2.34
N LYS A 14 6.08 -10.76 -1.34
CA LYS A 14 5.40 -9.44 -1.31
C LYS A 14 6.36 -8.27 -1.08
N ARG A 15 7.57 -8.53 -0.61
CA ARG A 15 8.63 -7.55 -0.37
C ARG A 15 9.71 -7.54 -1.45
N ASN A 16 9.64 -8.46 -2.42
CA ASN A 16 10.54 -8.51 -3.55
C ASN A 16 9.99 -7.68 -4.73
N PRO A 17 10.86 -7.08 -5.56
CA PRO A 17 10.47 -6.46 -6.83
C PRO A 17 9.49 -7.32 -7.64
N HIS A 18 8.53 -6.69 -8.34
CA HIS A 18 7.66 -7.43 -9.26
C HIS A 18 8.49 -7.91 -10.47
N PRO A 19 8.38 -9.19 -10.90
CA PRO A 19 9.24 -9.74 -11.95
C PRO A 19 9.10 -9.00 -13.29
N LEU A 20 7.93 -8.42 -13.56
CA LEU A 20 7.66 -7.67 -14.78
C LEU A 20 7.92 -6.16 -14.68
N TYR A 21 8.44 -5.67 -13.54
CA TYR A 21 8.64 -4.23 -13.32
C TYR A 21 9.40 -3.55 -14.46
N TRP A 22 10.55 -4.11 -14.85
CA TRP A 22 11.41 -3.50 -15.85
C TRP A 22 10.78 -3.48 -17.23
N GLN A 23 10.16 -4.58 -17.65
CA GLN A 23 9.49 -4.69 -18.93
C GLN A 23 8.32 -3.69 -19.03
N VAL A 24 7.39 -3.72 -18.07
CA VAL A 24 6.21 -2.83 -18.04
C VAL A 24 6.62 -1.35 -17.95
N ARG A 25 7.75 -1.05 -17.29
CA ARG A 25 8.30 0.30 -17.24
C ARG A 25 8.92 0.73 -18.57
N GLN A 26 9.70 -0.13 -19.23
CA GLN A 26 10.35 0.15 -20.51
C GLN A 26 9.33 0.31 -21.64
N ASP A 27 8.27 -0.50 -21.62
CA ASP A 27 7.19 -0.45 -22.60
C ASP A 27 6.27 0.79 -22.45
N GLY A 28 6.57 1.67 -21.49
CA GLY A 28 5.78 2.88 -21.23
C GLY A 28 4.42 2.60 -20.55
N VAL A 29 4.06 1.35 -20.29
CA VAL A 29 2.78 0.96 -19.70
C VAL A 29 2.55 1.64 -18.35
N THR A 30 3.58 1.74 -17.51
CA THR A 30 3.45 2.47 -16.22
C THR A 30 3.08 3.94 -16.38
N HIS A 31 3.50 4.57 -17.48
CA HIS A 31 3.13 5.95 -17.78
C HIS A 31 1.69 6.03 -18.27
N SER A 32 1.30 5.14 -19.19
CA SER A 32 -0.07 5.06 -19.72
C SER A 32 -1.10 4.76 -18.64
N VAL A 33 -0.86 3.77 -17.78
CA VAL A 33 -1.77 3.44 -16.66
C VAL A 33 -1.90 4.62 -15.70
N ARG A 34 -0.78 5.27 -15.36
CA ARG A 34 -0.83 6.45 -14.49
C ARG A 34 -1.63 7.59 -15.11
N TYR A 35 -1.34 7.95 -16.35
CA TYR A 35 -1.96 9.12 -16.96
C TYR A 35 -3.42 8.86 -17.35
N ASN A 36 -3.70 7.76 -18.05
CA ASN A 36 -5.02 7.47 -18.59
C ASN A 36 -5.98 6.89 -17.55
N CYS A 37 -5.47 6.17 -16.54
CA CYS A 37 -6.32 5.43 -15.60
C CYS A 37 -6.27 6.01 -14.19
N LEU A 38 -5.10 6.36 -13.65
CA LEU A 38 -5.03 6.89 -12.27
C LEU A 38 -5.44 8.37 -12.17
N ILE A 39 -5.01 9.20 -13.13
CA ILE A 39 -5.24 10.65 -13.10
C ILE A 39 -6.50 11.04 -13.86
N ASN A 40 -6.68 10.47 -15.05
CA ASN A 40 -7.80 10.80 -15.95
C ASN A 40 -8.81 9.66 -16.09
N GLY A 41 -8.86 8.72 -15.13
CA GLY A 41 -9.83 7.65 -15.16
C GLY A 41 -11.26 8.19 -15.05
N GLU A 42 -12.18 7.61 -15.80
CA GLU A 42 -13.58 8.07 -15.87
C GLU A 42 -14.38 7.75 -14.60
N THR A 43 -13.91 6.78 -13.81
CA THR A 43 -14.59 6.31 -12.60
C THR A 43 -13.58 6.07 -11.48
N ASP A 44 -14.07 6.14 -10.23
CA ASP A 44 -13.27 5.79 -9.06
C ASP A 44 -12.76 4.35 -9.15
N GLU A 45 -13.55 3.41 -9.70
CA GLU A 45 -13.11 2.03 -9.91
C GLU A 45 -11.87 1.94 -10.81
N ILE A 46 -11.82 2.71 -11.90
CA ILE A 46 -10.65 2.76 -12.79
C ILE A 46 -9.44 3.34 -12.04
N ASN A 47 -9.64 4.43 -11.30
CA ASN A 47 -8.58 5.07 -10.51
C ASN A 47 -8.04 4.09 -9.45
N ASN A 48 -8.94 3.38 -8.76
CA ASN A 48 -8.63 2.43 -7.70
C ASN A 48 -7.83 1.25 -8.24
N ASN A 49 -8.28 0.65 -9.34
CA ASN A 49 -7.60 -0.46 -10.00
C ASN A 49 -6.22 -0.05 -10.52
N ALA A 50 -6.11 1.16 -11.08
CA ALA A 50 -4.82 1.70 -11.53
C ALA A 50 -3.85 1.88 -10.35
N ALA A 51 -4.31 2.42 -9.22
CA ALA A 51 -3.51 2.60 -8.02
C ALA A 51 -3.02 1.25 -7.46
N GLN A 52 -3.89 0.24 -7.40
CA GLN A 52 -3.51 -1.12 -6.97
C GLN A 52 -2.47 -1.73 -7.90
N MET A 53 -2.72 -1.71 -9.22
CA MET A 53 -1.79 -2.24 -10.23
C MET A 53 -0.41 -1.58 -10.12
N LEU A 54 -0.38 -0.25 -10.06
CA LEU A 54 0.86 0.50 -9.92
C LEU A 54 1.53 0.21 -8.56
N GLY A 55 0.78 0.15 -7.47
CA GLY A 55 1.30 -0.18 -6.15
C GLY A 55 2.00 -1.56 -6.10
N ILE A 56 1.39 -2.58 -6.70
CA ILE A 56 1.97 -3.92 -6.82
C ILE A 56 3.25 -3.87 -7.66
N LEU A 57 3.20 -3.16 -8.78
CA LEU A 57 4.33 -3.08 -9.71
C LEU A 57 5.52 -2.35 -9.07
N PHE A 58 5.27 -1.27 -8.35
CA PHE A 58 6.29 -0.45 -7.67
C PHE A 58 6.70 -0.97 -6.29
N ARG A 59 6.20 -2.12 -5.83
CA ARG A 59 6.67 -2.75 -4.58
C ARG A 59 8.19 -2.91 -4.60
N ALA A 60 8.84 -2.60 -3.49
CA ALA A 60 10.30 -2.61 -3.37
C ALA A 60 11.07 -1.74 -4.39
N HIS A 61 10.41 -0.74 -4.99
CA HIS A 61 11.04 0.26 -5.86
C HIS A 61 10.85 1.67 -5.32
N GLU A 62 11.85 2.51 -5.57
CA GLU A 62 11.72 3.95 -5.36
C GLU A 62 10.77 4.54 -6.41
N ILE A 63 9.78 5.28 -5.94
CA ILE A 63 8.83 5.97 -6.79
C ILE A 63 9.21 7.46 -6.83
N LYS A 64 9.27 8.04 -8.03
CA LYS A 64 9.50 9.49 -8.17
C LYS A 64 8.43 10.27 -7.39
N PRO A 65 8.79 11.37 -6.69
CA PRO A 65 7.89 12.05 -5.75
C PRO A 65 6.48 12.35 -6.29
N PHE A 66 6.39 12.92 -7.50
CA PHE A 66 5.10 13.26 -8.10
C PHE A 66 4.20 12.04 -8.38
N LYS A 67 4.78 10.91 -8.82
CA LYS A 67 4.02 9.67 -9.05
C LYS A 67 3.61 9.00 -7.73
N ARG A 68 4.50 9.12 -6.74
CA ARG A 68 4.36 8.49 -5.43
C ARG A 68 3.16 9.05 -4.68
N GLN A 69 3.03 10.37 -4.67
CA GLN A 69 1.90 11.06 -4.03
C GLN A 69 0.55 10.56 -4.58
N GLU A 70 0.41 10.49 -5.90
CA GLU A 70 -0.85 10.07 -6.55
C GLU A 70 -1.20 8.61 -6.23
N ILE A 71 -0.22 7.70 -6.38
CA ILE A 71 -0.44 6.27 -6.13
C ILE A 71 -0.81 6.04 -4.66
N ILE A 72 -0.03 6.61 -3.74
CA ILE A 72 -0.24 6.38 -2.31
C ILE A 72 -1.52 7.07 -1.81
N SER A 73 -1.84 8.26 -2.29
CA SER A 73 -3.08 8.93 -1.91
C SER A 73 -4.30 8.14 -2.35
N GLN A 74 -4.32 7.61 -3.58
CA GLN A 74 -5.43 6.78 -4.04
C GLN A 74 -5.51 5.45 -3.26
N LEU A 75 -4.39 4.81 -2.94
CA LEU A 75 -4.39 3.59 -2.12
C LEU A 75 -4.94 3.84 -0.71
N LYS A 76 -4.61 4.98 -0.09
CA LYS A 76 -5.17 5.40 1.21
C LYS A 76 -6.67 5.63 1.10
N PHE A 77 -7.10 6.37 0.07
CA PHE A 77 -8.52 6.58 -0.21
C PHE A 77 -9.28 5.26 -0.34
N ASN A 78 -8.73 4.29 -1.09
CA ASN A 78 -9.33 2.97 -1.21
C ASN A 78 -9.46 2.31 0.16
N LEU A 79 -8.38 2.26 0.94
CA LEU A 79 -8.39 1.62 2.25
C LEU A 79 -9.40 2.25 3.21
N GLU A 80 -9.62 3.56 3.11
CA GLU A 80 -10.56 4.30 3.95
C GLU A 80 -12.02 4.06 3.58
N ASN A 81 -12.32 3.80 2.30
CA ASN A 81 -13.67 3.67 1.78
C ASN A 81 -14.10 2.21 1.49
N ASP A 82 -13.15 1.26 1.49
CA ASP A 82 -13.44 -0.13 1.17
C ASP A 82 -14.16 -0.84 2.32
N THR A 83 -15.26 -1.50 1.99
CA THR A 83 -16.08 -2.24 2.94
C THR A 83 -15.91 -3.75 2.84
N GLU A 84 -15.03 -4.27 1.97
CA GLU A 84 -14.79 -5.69 1.82
C GLU A 84 -13.48 -6.13 2.49
N SER A 85 -13.56 -7.13 3.39
CA SER A 85 -12.40 -7.58 4.18
C SER A 85 -11.23 -8.13 3.36
N LYS A 86 -11.51 -8.70 2.18
CA LYS A 86 -10.47 -9.21 1.27
C LYS A 86 -9.68 -8.07 0.65
N ASP A 87 -10.37 -7.01 0.26
CA ASP A 87 -9.76 -5.87 -0.43
C ASP A 87 -8.94 -5.02 0.55
N VAL A 88 -9.42 -4.84 1.79
CA VAL A 88 -8.63 -4.23 2.87
C VAL A 88 -7.30 -4.97 3.11
N LYS A 89 -7.34 -6.31 3.19
CA LYS A 89 -6.11 -7.11 3.36
C LYS A 89 -5.15 -6.90 2.19
N TYR A 90 -5.67 -6.88 0.97
CA TYR A 90 -4.88 -6.70 -0.23
C TYR A 90 -4.22 -5.31 -0.29
N LEU A 91 -4.98 -4.26 0.00
CA LEU A 91 -4.47 -2.88 0.06
C LEU A 91 -3.39 -2.70 1.13
N VAL A 92 -3.57 -3.32 2.30
CA VAL A 92 -2.55 -3.34 3.37
C VAL A 92 -1.27 -4.02 2.89
N ASP A 93 -1.37 -5.15 2.18
CA ASP A 93 -0.21 -5.86 1.65
C ASP A 93 0.56 -4.99 0.63
N ILE A 94 -0.15 -4.26 -0.22
CA ILE A 94 0.44 -3.32 -1.18
C ILE A 94 1.18 -2.19 -0.44
N LEU A 95 0.52 -1.53 0.52
CA LEU A 95 1.13 -0.45 1.30
C LEU A 95 2.37 -0.92 2.08
N CYS A 96 2.32 -2.12 2.66
CA CYS A 96 3.49 -2.76 3.30
C CYS A 96 4.63 -2.97 2.29
N GLY A 97 4.32 -3.44 1.08
CA GLY A 97 5.30 -3.65 0.01
C GLY A 97 5.94 -2.34 -0.47
N LEU A 98 5.17 -1.26 -0.55
CA LEU A 98 5.68 0.08 -0.87
C LEU A 98 6.56 0.65 0.25
N ALA A 99 6.18 0.42 1.51
CA ALA A 99 6.90 0.84 2.70
C ALA A 99 8.23 0.09 2.95
N THR A 100 8.63 -0.82 2.05
CA THR A 100 10.00 -1.38 2.04
C THR A 100 11.05 -0.37 1.57
N LYS A 101 10.62 0.74 0.98
CA LYS A 101 11.48 1.88 0.61
C LYS A 101 11.17 3.06 1.49
N GLU A 102 12.20 3.56 2.16
CA GLU A 102 12.10 4.67 3.11
C GLU A 102 11.50 5.93 2.48
N SER A 103 11.85 6.23 1.22
CA SER A 103 11.28 7.34 0.46
C SER A 103 9.75 7.30 0.32
N ASN A 104 9.14 6.13 0.51
CA ASN A 104 7.69 5.92 0.44
C ASN A 104 7.01 6.03 1.81
N ILE A 105 7.73 5.79 2.91
CA ILE A 105 7.17 5.76 4.26
C ILE A 105 6.61 7.14 4.63
N ALA A 106 7.34 8.22 4.37
CA ALA A 106 6.89 9.58 4.68
C ALA A 106 5.55 9.93 3.99
N GLU A 107 5.36 9.49 2.75
CA GLU A 107 4.12 9.72 2.00
C GLU A 107 2.96 8.88 2.54
N ILE A 108 3.23 7.63 2.95
CA ILE A 108 2.23 6.74 3.57
C ILE A 108 1.76 7.34 4.91
N LEU A 109 2.69 7.86 5.71
CA LEU A 109 2.41 8.43 7.03
C LEU A 109 1.76 9.82 6.98
N SER A 110 1.78 10.49 5.83
CA SER A 110 1.20 11.82 5.67
C SER A 110 -0.31 11.85 5.95
N ASN A 111 -0.83 13.03 6.26
CA ASN A 111 -2.26 13.29 6.50
C ASN A 111 -2.84 12.51 7.69
N ASN A 112 -2.06 12.35 8.76
CA ASN A 112 -2.47 11.68 10.00
C ASN A 112 -2.98 10.24 9.78
N PHE A 113 -2.43 9.54 8.79
CA PHE A 113 -2.94 8.24 8.37
C PHE A 113 -2.91 7.19 9.49
N ILE A 114 -1.95 7.25 10.42
CA ILE A 114 -1.90 6.37 11.60
C ILE A 114 -3.10 6.57 12.53
N ASP A 115 -3.55 7.81 12.69
CA ASP A 115 -4.72 8.12 13.51
C ASP A 115 -5.99 7.61 12.83
N THR A 116 -6.09 7.75 11.50
CA THR A 116 -7.18 7.18 10.69
C THR A 116 -7.27 5.66 10.88
N LEU A 117 -6.16 4.94 10.70
CA LEU A 117 -6.10 3.49 10.93
C LEU A 117 -6.48 3.12 12.37
N SER A 118 -6.02 3.90 13.35
CA SER A 118 -6.31 3.66 14.77
C SER A 118 -7.79 3.83 15.09
N ASN A 119 -8.46 4.79 14.46
CA ASN A 119 -9.89 5.02 14.63
C ASN A 119 -10.72 3.91 13.97
N GLN A 120 -10.35 3.48 12.75
CA GLN A 120 -11.01 2.37 12.07
C GLN A 120 -10.89 1.05 12.85
N VAL A 121 -9.70 0.73 13.38
CA VAL A 121 -9.49 -0.48 14.20
C VAL A 121 -10.37 -0.45 15.47
N LYS A 122 -10.58 0.72 16.08
CA LYS A 122 -11.43 0.87 17.29
C LYS A 122 -12.92 0.74 16.97
N SER A 123 -13.39 1.27 15.84
CA SER A 123 -14.80 1.16 15.44
C SER A 123 -15.18 -0.27 15.03
N GLU A 124 -14.20 -1.09 14.69
CA GLU A 124 -14.37 -2.43 14.11
C GLU A 124 -13.85 -3.55 15.01
N ASP A 125 -13.86 -3.41 16.35
CA ASP A 125 -13.13 -4.28 17.30
C ASP A 125 -13.57 -5.77 17.32
N GLN A 126 -14.44 -6.20 16.40
CA GLN A 126 -14.77 -7.60 16.09
C GLN A 126 -14.81 -7.96 14.58
N ASP A 127 -14.51 -7.03 13.67
CA ASP A 127 -14.52 -7.26 12.21
C ASP A 127 -13.19 -7.88 11.73
N ILE A 128 -13.27 -8.74 10.73
CA ILE A 128 -12.15 -9.39 10.02
C ILE A 128 -11.19 -8.33 9.43
N LYS A 129 -11.70 -7.13 9.12
CA LYS A 129 -10.93 -5.98 8.63
C LYS A 129 -9.97 -5.34 9.64
N SER A 130 -10.29 -5.41 10.92
CA SER A 130 -9.46 -4.78 11.96
C SER A 130 -8.04 -5.38 12.02
N GLN A 131 -7.90 -6.67 11.68
CA GLN A 131 -6.64 -7.41 11.72
C GLN A 131 -5.59 -6.90 10.71
N PRO A 132 -5.87 -6.81 9.40
CA PRO A 132 -4.92 -6.23 8.44
C PRO A 132 -4.58 -4.76 8.77
N LEU A 133 -5.55 -3.93 9.16
CA LEU A 133 -5.29 -2.53 9.52
C LEU A 133 -4.34 -2.41 10.72
N ARG A 134 -4.53 -3.25 11.75
CA ARG A 134 -3.64 -3.33 12.92
C ARG A 134 -2.20 -3.70 12.51
N LYS A 135 -2.04 -4.67 11.60
CA LYS A 135 -0.73 -5.06 11.06
C LYS A 135 -0.02 -3.91 10.35
N LEU A 136 -0.74 -3.17 9.49
CA LEU A 136 -0.18 -2.03 8.79
C LEU A 136 0.28 -0.95 9.78
N ARG A 137 -0.59 -0.60 10.73
CA ARG A 137 -0.29 0.38 11.78
C ARG A 137 0.97 -0.03 12.56
N ASP A 138 1.02 -1.26 13.05
CA ASP A 138 2.15 -1.73 13.86
C ASP A 138 3.46 -1.74 13.07
N TYR A 139 3.42 -2.15 11.79
CA TYR A 139 4.57 -2.11 10.89
C TYR A 139 5.10 -0.67 10.70
N LEU A 140 4.21 0.29 10.46
CA LEU A 140 4.57 1.69 10.27
C LEU A 140 5.10 2.34 11.57
N CYS A 141 4.52 2.00 12.73
CA CYS A 141 5.00 2.48 14.03
C CYS A 141 6.40 1.96 14.37
N ILE A 142 6.69 0.68 14.08
CA ILE A 142 8.03 0.11 14.29
C ILE A 142 9.06 0.85 13.44
N HIS A 143 8.74 1.13 12.17
CA HIS A 143 9.61 1.90 11.29
C HIS A 143 9.87 3.32 11.79
N LEU A 144 8.83 4.03 12.25
CA LEU A 144 8.96 5.36 12.84
C LEU A 144 9.88 5.38 14.06
N ILE A 145 9.77 4.38 14.94
CA ILE A 145 10.64 4.26 16.12
C ILE A 145 12.08 4.00 15.67
N TRP A 146 12.29 3.08 14.72
CA TRP A 146 13.63 2.77 14.22
C TRP A 146 14.32 3.99 13.60
N THR A 147 13.63 4.77 12.77
CA THR A 147 14.22 5.96 12.13
C THR A 147 14.46 7.10 13.10
N THR A 148 13.67 7.23 14.17
CA THR A 148 13.81 8.33 15.16
C THR A 148 14.95 8.09 16.16
N PHE A 149 15.27 6.83 16.48
CA PHE A 149 16.23 6.49 17.54
C PHE A 149 17.61 6.01 17.05
N TYR A 150 17.77 5.70 15.75
CA TYR A 150 19.00 5.10 15.21
C TYR A 150 19.63 5.86 14.03
N LEU A 151 19.21 7.11 13.78
CA LEU A 151 19.84 8.09 12.89
C LEU A 151 20.18 9.35 13.67
#